data_AF-A0A924KYT2-F1
#
_entry.id   AF-A0A924KYT2-F1
#
_cell.length_a   1.000
_cell.length_b   1.000
_cell.length_c   1.000
_cell.angle_alpha   90.00
_cell.angle_beta   90.00
_cell.angle_gamma   90.00
#
_symmetry.space_group_name_H-M   'P 1'
#
loop_
_entity.id
_entity.type
_entity.pdbx_description
1 polymer ?
#
loop_
_entity_poly.entity_id
_entity_poly.type
_entity_poly.pdbx_seq_one_letter_code
_entity_poly.pdbx_strand_id
1 'polypeptide(L)'
;VMRYNENADKVIAAVKTKMTEVQKGLPEGVTFKTSYDRSTLIAEAIASVKGTLIEEMIAVSIIVLIFLFHWRSAVVILIQLPISVAIGFILLDAFGISSNIMSLTGIALAISVVVDDGIVMVENSYRHLSEAQAAKSYKV
;
A
#
# COMPACT_ATOMS: atom_id res chain seq x y z
N VAL A 1 21.57 -3.28 -21.43
CA VAL A 1 21.10 -1.91 -21.11
C VAL A 1 19.58 -1.97 -21.09
N MET A 2 18.95 -1.53 -20.01
CA MET A 2 17.49 -1.54 -19.86
C MET A 2 16.88 -0.38 -20.64
N ARG A 3 15.75 -0.61 -21.32
CA ARG A 3 15.06 0.43 -22.09
C ARG A 3 14.11 1.22 -21.18
N TYR A 4 13.96 2.52 -21.44
CA TYR A 4 13.01 3.35 -20.70
C TYR A 4 11.60 2.73 -20.77
N ASN A 5 10.90 2.70 -19.63
CA ASN A 5 9.56 2.14 -19.45
C ASN A 5 9.42 0.61 -19.37
N GLU A 6 10.52 -0.15 -19.29
CA GLU A 6 10.46 -1.59 -19.00
C GLU A 6 10.44 -1.86 -17.47
N ASN A 7 9.98 -3.05 -17.08
CA ASN A 7 10.03 -3.48 -15.68
C ASN A 7 11.45 -3.98 -15.33
N ALA A 8 12.12 -3.28 -14.41
CA ALA A 8 13.52 -3.53 -14.05
C ALA A 8 13.75 -4.93 -13.50
N ASP A 9 12.81 -5.43 -12.71
CA ASP A 9 12.91 -6.74 -12.08
C ASP A 9 12.85 -7.87 -13.13
N LYS A 10 11.90 -7.77 -14.08
CA LYS A 10 11.82 -8.72 -15.21
C LYS A 10 13.06 -8.71 -16.08
N VAL A 11 13.62 -7.54 -16.39
CA VAL A 11 14.82 -7.42 -17.22
C VAL A 11 16.03 -8.00 -16.50
N ILE A 12 16.20 -7.73 -15.20
CA ILE A 12 17.31 -8.27 -14.39
C ILE A 12 17.20 -9.79 -14.28
N ALA A 13 16.00 -10.33 -14.08
CA ALA A 13 15.76 -11.78 -14.05
C ALA A 13 16.15 -12.44 -15.38
N ALA A 14 15.72 -11.87 -16.51
CA ALA A 14 16.06 -12.38 -17.83
C ALA A 14 17.57 -12.32 -18.12
N VAL A 15 18.24 -11.25 -17.69
CA VAL A 15 19.71 -11.11 -17.80
C VAL A 15 20.42 -12.15 -16.96
N LYS A 16 20.01 -12.38 -15.70
CA LYS A 16 20.57 -13.43 -14.85
C LYS A 16 20.44 -14.82 -15.48
N THR A 17 19.27 -15.16 -16.01
CA THR A 17 19.04 -16.44 -16.70
C THR A 17 19.97 -16.59 -17.91
N LYS A 18 20.11 -15.54 -18.73
CA LYS A 18 21.04 -15.58 -19.87
C LYS A 18 22.50 -15.63 -19.46
N MET A 19 22.89 -14.99 -18.36
CA MET A 19 24.24 -15.12 -17.82
C MET A 19 24.55 -16.57 -17.44
N THR A 20 23.61 -17.30 -16.83
CA THR A 20 23.80 -18.71 -16.47
C THR A 20 23.91 -19.61 -17.70
N GLU A 21 23.17 -19.33 -18.77
CA GLU A 21 23.29 -20.05 -20.04
C GLU A 21 24.64 -19.80 -20.72
N VAL A 22 25.07 -18.54 -20.80
CA VAL A 22 26.34 -18.15 -21.42
C VAL A 22 27.55 -18.63 -20.60
N GLN A 23 27.40 -18.76 -19.28
CA GLN A 23 28.45 -19.25 -18.40
C GLN A 23 28.90 -20.69 -18.73
N LYS A 24 28.03 -21.50 -19.37
CA LYS A 24 28.37 -22.84 -19.84
C LYS A 24 29.32 -22.85 -21.04
N GLY A 25 29.40 -21.75 -21.79
CA GLY A 25 30.31 -21.59 -22.93
C GLY A 25 31.60 -20.85 -22.58
N LEU A 26 31.80 -20.49 -21.31
CA LEU A 26 33.00 -19.75 -20.89
C LEU A 26 34.20 -20.69 -20.68
N PRO A 27 35.43 -20.23 -21.00
CA PRO A 27 36.65 -20.98 -20.72
C PRO A 27 36.81 -21.26 -19.23
N GLU A 28 37.47 -22.37 -18.89
CA GLU A 28 37.76 -22.72 -17.50
C GLU A 28 38.47 -21.56 -16.76
N GLY A 29 37.92 -21.18 -15.60
CA GLY A 29 38.44 -20.08 -14.77
C GLY A 29 37.75 -18.73 -14.95
N VAL A 30 36.88 -18.56 -15.96
CA VAL A 30 36.12 -17.31 -16.15
C VAL A 30 34.76 -17.40 -15.46
N THR A 31 34.50 -16.48 -14.53
CA THR A 31 33.23 -16.39 -13.80
C THR A 31 32.63 -14.99 -13.89
N PHE A 32 31.30 -14.92 -13.93
CA PHE A 32 30.60 -13.64 -13.85
C PHE A 32 30.59 -13.15 -12.40
N LYS A 33 31.15 -11.97 -12.16
CA LYS A 33 31.08 -11.29 -10.86
C LYS A 33 30.19 -10.06 -11.01
N THR A 34 28.98 -10.12 -10.47
CA THR A 34 28.00 -9.02 -10.52
C THR A 34 28.41 -7.92 -9.54
N SER A 35 28.85 -6.75 -10.04
CA SER A 35 29.27 -5.63 -9.18
C SER A 35 28.12 -4.74 -8.70
N TYR A 36 27.00 -4.70 -9.44
CA TYR A 36 25.85 -3.86 -9.10
C TYR A 36 24.55 -4.56 -9.52
N ASP A 37 23.76 -4.96 -8.54
CA ASP A 37 22.46 -5.59 -8.74
C ASP A 37 21.38 -4.73 -8.09
N ARG A 38 20.43 -4.25 -8.90
CA ARG A 38 19.31 -3.43 -8.40
C ARG A 38 18.13 -4.28 -7.96
N SER A 39 18.09 -5.58 -8.26
CA SER A 39 16.95 -6.42 -7.89
C SER A 39 16.83 -6.57 -6.37
N THR A 40 17.94 -6.59 -5.64
CA THR A 40 17.97 -6.65 -4.18
C THR A 40 17.33 -5.41 -3.56
N LEU A 41 17.71 -4.22 -4.01
CA LEU A 41 17.10 -2.95 -3.58
C LEU A 41 15.59 -2.89 -3.88
N ILE A 42 15.15 -3.38 -5.04
CA ILE A 42 13.73 -3.41 -5.41
C ILE A 42 12.97 -4.40 -4.50
N ALA A 43 13.52 -5.60 -4.27
CA ALA A 43 12.91 -6.60 -3.42
C ALA A 43 12.82 -6.14 -1.96
N GLU A 44 13.87 -5.51 -1.44
CA GLU A 44 13.89 -4.92 -0.09
C GLU A 44 12.89 -3.76 0.02
N ALA A 45 12.80 -2.89 -1.00
CA ALA A 45 11.82 -1.82 -1.01
C ALA A 45 10.39 -2.36 -0.99
N ILE A 46 10.06 -3.38 -1.81
CA ILE A 46 8.73 -4.02 -1.82
C ILE A 46 8.44 -4.70 -0.48
N ALA A 47 9.43 -5.40 0.10
CA ALA A 47 9.26 -6.04 1.40
C ALA A 47 9.02 -5.02 2.52
N SER A 48 9.76 -3.91 2.52
CA SER A 48 9.58 -2.82 3.46
C SER A 48 8.23 -2.15 3.30
N VAL A 49 7.82 -1.83 2.07
CA VAL A 49 6.48 -1.30 1.74
C VAL A 49 5.37 -2.18 2.33
N LYS A 50 5.47 -3.48 2.07
CA LYS A 50 4.47 -4.46 2.52
C LYS A 50 4.44 -4.54 4.04
N GLY A 51 5.61 -4.52 4.69
CA GLY A 51 5.72 -4.50 6.16
C GLY A 51 5.05 -3.26 6.75
N THR A 52 5.43 -2.07 6.28
CA THR A 52 4.87 -0.80 6.75
C THR A 52 3.36 -0.71 6.54
N LEU A 53 2.83 -1.14 5.39
CA LEU A 53 1.39 -1.16 5.14
C LEU A 53 0.63 -2.06 6.12
N ILE A 54 1.22 -3.21 6.50
CA ILE A 54 0.61 -4.12 7.48
C ILE A 54 0.67 -3.50 8.88
N GLU A 55 1.82 -2.93 9.28
CA GLU A 55 1.97 -2.24 10.55
C GLU A 55 0.98 -1.07 10.68
N GLU A 56 0.84 -0.25 9.63
CA GLU A 56 -0.12 0.86 9.58
C GLU A 56 -1.57 0.36 9.65
N MET A 57 -1.94 -0.66 8.88
CA MET A 57 -3.30 -1.23 8.96
C MET A 57 -3.63 -1.72 10.37
N ILE A 58 -2.69 -2.39 11.04
CA ILE A 58 -2.88 -2.87 12.42
C ILE A 58 -3.02 -1.69 13.39
N ALA A 59 -2.12 -0.71 13.30
CA ALA A 59 -2.13 0.46 14.17
C ALA A 59 -3.44 1.25 14.04
N VAL A 60 -3.87 1.52 12.80
CA VAL A 60 -5.15 2.20 12.53
C VAL A 60 -6.32 1.37 13.03
N SER A 61 -6.34 0.07 12.80
CA SER A 61 -7.40 -0.82 13.29
C SER A 61 -7.56 -0.75 14.80
N ILE A 62 -6.44 -0.73 15.55
CA ILE A 62 -6.44 -0.62 17.01
C ILE A 62 -7.00 0.74 17.44
N ILE A 63 -6.54 1.84 16.84
CA ILE A 63 -7.01 3.20 17.16
C ILE A 63 -8.52 3.31 16.91
N VAL A 64 -9.00 2.83 15.76
CA VAL A 64 -10.42 2.84 15.39
C VAL A 64 -11.25 2.01 16.37
N LEU A 65 -10.76 0.84 16.80
CA LEU A 65 -11.45 0.02 17.80
C LEU A 65 -11.55 0.70 19.16
N ILE A 66 -10.48 1.39 19.61
CA ILE A 66 -10.46 2.12 20.88
C ILE A 66 -11.40 3.33 20.83
N PHE A 67 -11.38 4.09 19.73
CA PHE A 67 -12.15 5.34 19.61
C PHE A 67 -13.64 5.13 19.38
N LEU A 68 -14.05 4.13 18.59
CA LEU A 68 -15.45 4.03 18.20
C LEU A 68 -16.35 3.36 19.24
N PHE A 69 -15.81 2.57 20.18
CA PHE A 69 -16.55 1.81 21.21
C PHE A 69 -17.75 0.97 20.68
N HIS A 70 -17.91 0.90 19.36
CA HIS A 70 -19.07 0.42 18.65
C HIS A 70 -18.60 -0.28 17.37
N TRP A 71 -18.49 -1.60 17.45
CA TRP A 71 -17.84 -2.46 16.45
C TRP A 71 -18.41 -2.32 15.03
N ARG A 72 -19.70 -2.00 14.87
CA ARG A 72 -20.33 -1.88 13.53
C ARG A 72 -19.77 -0.73 12.71
N SER A 73 -19.49 0.41 13.33
CA SER A 73 -18.98 1.57 12.61
C SER A 73 -17.50 1.46 12.32
N ALA A 74 -16.75 0.76 13.19
CA ALA A 74 -15.36 0.41 12.95
C ALA A 74 -15.17 -0.45 11.70
N VAL A 75 -16.10 -1.37 11.43
CA VAL A 75 -16.06 -2.24 10.23
C VAL A 75 -16.11 -1.44 8.93
N VAL A 76 -16.85 -0.33 8.88
CA VAL A 76 -16.92 0.53 7.68
C VAL A 76 -15.54 1.11 7.35
N ILE A 77 -14.85 1.65 8.35
CA ILE A 77 -13.52 2.24 8.19
C ILE A 77 -12.48 1.16 7.85
N LEU A 78 -12.56 0.00 8.50
CA LEU A 78 -11.68 -1.15 8.23
C LEU A 78 -11.76 -1.66 6.79
N ILE A 79 -12.95 -1.59 6.17
CA ILE A 79 -13.13 -1.98 4.76
C ILE A 79 -12.70 -0.84 3.82
N GLN A 80 -12.90 0.41 4.23
CA GLN A 80 -12.54 1.60 3.44
C GLN A 80 -11.02 1.72 3.22
N LEU A 81 -10.21 1.36 4.21
CA LEU A 81 -8.75 1.37 4.14
C LEU A 81 -8.17 0.54 2.98
N PRO A 82 -8.38 -0.78 2.90
CA PRO A 82 -7.82 -1.61 1.84
C PRO A 82 -8.35 -1.22 0.45
N ILE A 83 -9.61 -0.76 0.37
CA ILE A 83 -10.18 -0.25 -0.89
C ILE A 83 -9.43 1.00 -1.35
N SER A 84 -9.18 1.96 -0.45
CA SER A 84 -8.49 3.21 -0.78
C SER A 84 -7.06 2.96 -1.24
N VAL A 85 -6.34 2.05 -0.56
CA VAL A 85 -4.99 1.64 -0.95
C VAL A 85 -5.00 0.93 -2.31
N ALA A 86 -5.94 0.01 -2.54
CA ALA A 86 -6.06 -0.69 -3.82
C ALA A 86 -6.32 0.28 -4.98
N ILE A 87 -7.21 1.26 -4.81
CA ILE A 87 -7.47 2.31 -5.80
C ILE A 87 -6.21 3.14 -6.04
N GLY A 88 -5.46 3.49 -4.99
CA GLY A 88 -4.19 4.21 -5.10
C GLY A 88 -3.19 3.48 -6.00
N PHE A 89 -2.99 2.18 -5.80
CA PHE A 89 -2.12 1.37 -6.66
C PHE A 89 -2.64 1.21 -8.08
N ILE A 90 -3.96 1.06 -8.27
CA ILE A 90 -4.57 1.02 -9.62
C ILE A 90 -4.31 2.33 -10.37
N LEU A 91 -4.44 3.47 -9.70
CA LEU A 91 -4.17 4.77 -10.31
C LEU A 91 -2.69 4.97 -10.61
N LEU A 92 -1.78 4.53 -9.74
CA LEU A 92 -0.35 4.55 -10.03
C LEU A 92 -0.03 3.76 -11.31
N ASP A 93 -0.61 2.58 -11.48
CA ASP A 93 -0.45 1.76 -12.69
C ASP A 93 -1.08 2.45 -13.93
N ALA A 94 -2.28 3.00 -13.78
CA ALA A 94 -2.99 3.70 -14.86
C ALA A 94 -2.24 4.95 -15.37
N PHE A 95 -1.55 5.67 -14.49
CA PHE A 95 -0.73 6.83 -14.85
C PHE A 95 0.72 6.47 -15.19
N GLY A 96 1.10 5.19 -15.15
CA GLY A 96 2.47 4.74 -15.40
C GLY A 96 3.49 5.25 -14.37
N ILE A 97 3.04 5.60 -13.16
CA ILE A 97 3.89 6.07 -12.07
C ILE A 97 4.49 4.85 -11.37
N SER A 98 5.82 4.81 -11.27
CA SER A 98 6.50 3.70 -10.60
C SER A 98 6.20 3.69 -9.10
N SER A 99 5.97 2.50 -8.56
CA SER A 99 5.82 2.29 -7.12
C SER A 99 7.18 2.41 -6.44
N ASN A 100 7.52 3.62 -6.02
CA ASN A 100 8.77 3.97 -5.33
C ASN A 100 8.47 4.61 -3.97
N ILE A 101 9.51 4.91 -3.19
CA ILE A 101 9.37 5.45 -1.83
C ILE A 101 8.52 6.74 -1.82
N MET A 102 8.68 7.63 -2.81
CA MET A 102 7.93 8.88 -2.89
C MET A 102 6.43 8.64 -3.12
N SER A 103 6.08 7.77 -4.08
CA SER A 103 4.67 7.44 -4.34
C SER A 103 4.04 6.72 -3.15
N LEU A 104 4.80 5.86 -2.47
CA LEU A 104 4.31 5.13 -1.31
C LEU A 104 4.06 6.04 -0.11
N THR A 105 4.97 6.98 0.18
CA THR A 105 4.75 8.00 1.21
C THR A 105 3.50 8.82 0.91
N GLY A 106 3.20 9.12 -0.36
CA GLY A 106 1.95 9.76 -0.77
C GLY A 106 0.71 8.93 -0.41
N ILE A 107 0.74 7.61 -0.68
CA ILE A 107 -0.36 6.70 -0.28
C ILE A 107 -0.51 6.67 1.25
N ALA A 108 0.58 6.58 2.00
CA ALA A 108 0.55 6.59 3.47
C ALA A 108 -0.07 7.88 4.05
N LEU A 109 0.27 9.04 3.48
CA LEU A 109 -0.35 10.32 3.86
C LEU A 109 -1.85 10.35 3.52
N ALA A 110 -2.24 9.83 2.36
CA ALA A 110 -3.64 9.77 1.95
C ALA A 110 -4.47 8.87 2.87
N ILE A 111 -3.91 7.75 3.33
CA ILE A 111 -4.55 6.85 4.31
C ILE A 111 -4.94 7.63 5.58
N SER A 112 -4.04 8.47 6.08
CA SER A 112 -4.29 9.27 7.29
C SER A 112 -5.53 10.17 7.14
N VAL A 113 -5.68 10.84 5.99
CA VAL A 113 -6.82 11.72 5.70
C VAL A 113 -8.13 10.93 5.56
N VAL A 114 -8.09 9.80 4.87
CA VAL A 114 -9.26 8.93 4.65
C VAL A 114 -9.83 8.40 5.97
N VAL A 115 -8.96 8.07 6.93
CA VAL A 115 -9.36 7.59 8.25
C VAL A 115 -10.03 8.70 9.05
N ASP A 116 -9.45 9.91 9.05
CA ASP A 116 -10.02 11.07 9.74
C ASP A 116 -11.44 11.38 9.23
N ASP A 117 -11.61 11.45 7.91
CA ASP A 117 -12.90 11.64 7.26
C ASP A 117 -13.91 10.54 7.65
N GLY A 118 -13.45 9.28 7.69
CA GLY A 118 -14.26 8.14 8.09
C GLY A 118 -14.75 8.25 9.54
N ILE A 119 -13.89 8.67 10.46
CA ILE A 119 -14.23 8.87 11.88
C ILE A 119 -15.24 10.00 12.04
N VAL A 120 -14.98 11.16 11.43
CA VAL A 120 -15.87 12.33 11.51
C VAL A 120 -17.26 12.01 10.93
N MET A 121 -17.33 11.26 9.83
CA MET A 121 -18.59 10.85 9.22
C MET A 121 -19.41 9.93 10.13
N VAL A 122 -18.75 8.97 10.80
CA VAL A 122 -19.41 8.09 11.77
C VAL A 122 -19.92 8.88 12.97
N GLU A 123 -19.10 9.77 13.55
CA GLU A 123 -19.50 10.61 14.68
C GLU A 123 -20.69 11.50 14.31
N ASN A 124 -20.64 12.13 13.14
CA ASN A 124 -21.72 12.98 12.64
C ASN A 124 -23.01 12.20 12.43
N SER A 125 -22.92 10.94 11.96
CA SER A 125 -24.07 10.05 11.80
C SER A 125 -24.70 9.68 13.14
N TYR A 126 -23.89 9.41 14.16
CA TYR A 126 -24.36 9.17 15.53
C TYR A 126 -25.05 10.40 16.11
N ARG A 127 -24.46 11.59 15.93
CA ARG A 127 -25.04 12.85 16.39
C ARG A 127 -26.41 13.09 15.76
N HIS A 128 -26.54 13.01 14.43
CA HIS A 128 -27.81 13.17 13.73
C HIS A 128 -28.88 12.16 14.18
N LEU A 129 -28.50 10.90 14.43
CA LEU A 129 -29.43 9.88 14.90
C LEU A 129 -29.94 10.19 16.31
N SER A 130 -29.05 10.65 17.20
CA SER A 130 -29.42 11.03 18.57
C SER A 130 -30.35 12.26 18.62
N GLU A 131 -30.07 13.29 17.81
CA GLU A 131 -30.91 14.48 17.68
C GLU A 131 -32.29 14.14 17.10
N ALA A 132 -32.34 13.28 16.08
CA ALA A 132 -33.61 12.83 15.50
C ALA A 132 -34.47 12.04 16.51
N GLN A 133 -33.85 11.22 17.36
CA GLN A 133 -34.56 10.50 18.43
C GLN A 133 -35.09 11.47 19.50
N ALA A 134 -34.28 12.45 19.93
CA ALA A 134 -34.70 13.46 20.89
C ALA A 134 -35.86 14.33 20.37
N ALA A 135 -35.80 14.77 19.11
CA ALA A 135 -36.87 15.53 18.47
C ALA A 135 -38.17 14.73 18.32
N LYS A 136 -38.07 13.41 18.10
CA LYS A 136 -39.25 12.52 18.02
C LYS A 136 -39.91 12.32 19.38
N SER A 137 -39.14 12.30 20.47
CA SER A 137 -39.66 12.16 21.84
C SER A 137 -40.35 13.41 22.37
N TYR A 138 -40.07 14.60 21.81
CA TYR A 138 -40.76 15.86 22.15
C TYR A 138 -42.12 16.03 21.45
N LYS A 139 -42.39 15.22 20.42
CA LYS A 139 -43.66 15.25 19.65
C LYS A 139 -44.70 14.20 20.12
N VAL A 140 -44.43 13.49 21.22
CA VAL A 140 -45.36 12.53 21.88
C VAL A 140 -45.74 13.10 23.23
#